data_AF-A0A7V8Z6D2-F1
#
_entry.id   AF-A0A7V8Z6D2-F1
#
_cell.length_a   1.000
_cell.length_b   1.000
_cell.length_c   1.000
_cell.angle_alpha   90.00
_cell.angle_beta   90.00
_cell.angle_gamma   90.00
#
_symmetry.space_group_name_H-M   'P 1'
#
loop_
_entity.id
_entity.type
_entity.pdbx_description
1 polymer ?
#
loop_
_entity_poly.entity_id
_entity_poly.type
_entity_poly.pdbx_seq_one_letter_code
_entity_poly.pdbx_strand_id
1 'polypeptide(L)' 'SDAEDAGILYHLLEAEVIPMFYDRDDKGVPQRWVEMMKESIVAALPQFSSQRMMVDYAEQAYLPLGRR' A
#
# COMPACT_ATOMS: atom_id res chain seq x y z
N SER A 1 18.94 -5.87 13.02
CA SER A 1 20.05 -4.96 12.68
C SER A 1 19.78 -4.41 11.29
N ASP A 2 20.13 -3.17 10.96
CA ASP A 2 19.89 -2.59 9.62
C ASP A 2 20.38 -3.50 8.48
N ALA A 3 21.48 -4.22 8.69
CA ALA A 3 22.02 -5.17 7.72
C ALA A 3 21.14 -6.41 7.51
N GLU A 4 20.48 -6.88 8.57
CA GLU A 4 19.54 -8.02 8.50
C GLU A 4 18.24 -7.60 7.82
N ASP A 5 17.70 -6.43 8.15
CA ASP A 5 16.48 -5.90 7.53
C ASP A 5 16.69 -5.64 6.03
N ALA A 6 17.86 -5.10 5.66
CA ALA A 6 18.26 -4.96 4.26
C ALA A 6 18.33 -6.32 3.56
N GLY A 7 18.90 -7.35 4.20
CA GLY A 7 18.97 -8.70 3.65
C GLY A 7 17.58 -9.30 3.38
N ILE A 8 16.63 -9.11 4.31
CA ILE A 8 15.24 -9.54 4.13
C ILE A 8 14.59 -8.80 2.96
N LEU A 9 14.80 -7.48 2.86
CA LEU A 9 14.26 -6.68 1.77
C LEU A 9 14.81 -7.13 0.41
N TYR A 10 16.12 -7.32 0.29
CA TYR A 10 16.73 -7.80 -0.95
C TYR A 10 16.22 -9.18 -1.32
N HIS A 11 16.11 -10.10 -0.36
CA HIS A 11 15.58 -11.42 -0.62
C HIS A 11 14.14 -11.38 -1.12
N LEU A 12 13.27 -10.59 -0.48
CA LEU A 12 11.88 -10.40 -0.92
C LEU A 12 11.83 -9.83 -2.35
N LEU A 13 12.65 -8.83 -2.65
CA LEU A 13 12.69 -8.22 -3.97
C LEU A 13 13.14 -9.24 -5.04
N GLU A 14 14.22 -9.97 -4.79
CA GLU A 14 14.81 -10.90 -5.75
C GLU A 14 13.97 -12.17 -5.94
N ALA A 15 13.43 -12.72 -4.84
CA ALA A 15 12.73 -14.00 -4.87
C ALA A 15 11.25 -13.86 -5.28
N GLU A 16 10.61 -12.73 -4.96
CA GLU A 16 9.16 -12.58 -5.14
C GLU A 16 8.80 -11.43 -6.09
N VAL A 17 9.23 -10.20 -5.76
CA VAL A 17 8.75 -8.98 -6.43
C VAL A 17 9.24 -8.88 -7.88
N ILE A 18 10.55 -9.05 -8.10
CA ILE A 18 11.18 -8.92 -9.42
C ILE A 18 10.62 -10.01 -10.37
N PRO A 19 10.60 -11.31 -10.02
CA PRO A 19 10.01 -12.33 -10.88
C PRO A 19 8.55 -12.04 -11.22
N MET A 20 7.74 -11.63 -10.24
CA MET A 20 6.33 -11.30 -10.45
C MET A 20 6.11 -10.14 -11.42
N PHE A 21 6.99 -9.14 -11.41
CA PHE A 21 6.89 -7.97 -12.28
C PHE A 21 7.28 -8.29 -13.74
N TYR A 22 8.25 -9.19 -13.95
CA TYR A 22 8.74 -9.53 -15.29
C TYR A 22 8.02 -10.74 -15.92
N ASP A 23 7.33 -11.56 -15.13
CA ASP A 23 6.47 -12.64 -15.61
C ASP A 23 5.21 -12.09 -16.29
N ARG A 24 5.20 -12.11 -17.63
CA ARG A 24 4.16 -11.50 -18.47
C ARG A 24 3.48 -12.55 -19.34
N ASP A 25 2.17 -12.40 -19.50
CA ASP A 25 1.39 -13.21 -20.43
C ASP A 25 1.65 -12.84 -21.90
N ASP A 26 1.00 -13.54 -22.82
CA ASP A 26 1.10 -13.32 -24.28
C ASP A 26 0.71 -11.89 -24.72
N LYS A 27 0.01 -11.13 -23.86
CA LYS A 27 -0.39 -9.75 -24.10
C LYS A 27 0.56 -8.75 -23.42
N GLY A 28 1.64 -9.23 -22.80
CA GLY A 28 2.62 -8.43 -22.09
C GLY A 28 2.18 -7.98 -20.69
N VAL A 29 1.12 -8.57 -20.13
CA VAL A 29 0.56 -8.17 -18.83
C VAL A 29 1.10 -9.07 -17.70
N PRO A 30 1.69 -8.51 -16.64
CA PRO A 30 2.11 -9.28 -15.48
C PRO A 30 0.92 -9.48 -14.54
N GLN A 31 0.15 -10.55 -14.77
CA GLN A 31 -1.13 -10.78 -14.09
C GLN A 31 -1.00 -10.81 -12.56
N ARG A 32 0.00 -11.54 -12.05
CA ARG A 32 0.26 -11.65 -10.60
C ARG A 32 0.64 -10.31 -9.98
N TRP A 33 1.44 -9.50 -10.68
CA TRP A 33 1.78 -8.15 -10.24
C TRP A 33 0.55 -7.24 -10.16
N VAL A 34 -0.31 -7.30 -11.17
CA VAL A 34 -1.55 -6.51 -11.21
C VAL A 34 -2.49 -6.89 -10.06
N GLU A 35 -2.61 -8.18 -9.76
CA GLU A 35 -3.36 -8.68 -8.61
C GLU A 35 -2.79 -8.13 -7.30
N MET A 36 -1.49 -8.28 -7.05
CA MET A 36 -0.83 -7.75 -5.87
C MET A 36 -1.01 -6.23 -5.71
N MET A 37 -0.90 -5.46 -6.81
CA MET A 37 -1.16 -4.02 -6.79
C MET A 37 -2.61 -3.70 -6.38
N LYS A 38 -3.60 -4.43 -6.91
CA LYS A 38 -5.00 -4.22 -6.55
C LYS A 38 -5.26 -4.50 -5.07
N GLU A 39 -4.73 -5.61 -4.55
CA GLU A 39 -4.84 -5.95 -3.13
C GLU A 39 -4.17 -4.88 -2.25
N SER A 40 -3.02 -4.36 -2.68
CA SER A 40 -2.33 -3.27 -1.97
C SER A 40 -3.19 -2.00 -1.91
N ILE A 41 -3.87 -1.64 -3.00
CA ILE A 41 -4.80 -0.51 -3.04
C ILE A 41 -5.98 -0.77 -2.09
N VAL A 42 -6.61 -1.95 -2.16
CA VAL A 42 -7.75 -2.31 -1.30
C VAL A 42 -7.36 -2.25 0.18
N ALA A 43 -6.19 -2.75 0.55
CA ALA A 43 -5.69 -2.72 1.92
C ALA A 43 -5.37 -1.29 2.40
N ALA A 44 -4.85 -0.43 1.52
CA ALA A 44 -4.46 0.94 1.88
C ALA A 44 -5.64 1.93 1.94
N LEU A 45 -6.65 1.75 1.09
CA LEU A 45 -7.78 2.69 0.92
C LEU A 45 -8.48 3.10 2.24
N PRO A 46 -8.75 2.20 3.21
CA PRO A 46 -9.39 2.58 4.45
C PRO A 46 -8.58 3.56 5.30
N GLN A 47 -7.25 3.54 5.21
CA GLN A 47 -6.38 4.40 6.01
C GLN A 47 -5.96 5.65 5.24
N PHE A 48 -5.74 5.52 3.93
CA PHE A 48 -5.20 6.58 3.06
C PHE A 48 -6.28 7.17 2.16
N SER A 49 -7.34 7.70 2.76
CA SER A 49 -8.41 8.40 2.05
C SER A 49 -8.53 9.85 2.51
N SER A 50 -8.54 10.79 1.57
CA SER A 50 -8.79 12.21 1.86
C SER A 50 -10.16 12.42 2.50
N GLN A 51 -11.15 11.59 2.16
CA GLN A 51 -12.46 11.64 2.80
C GLN A 51 -12.34 11.27 4.29
N ARG A 52 -11.60 10.20 4.62
CA ARG A 52 -11.34 9.83 6.02
C ARG A 52 -10.58 10.92 6.76
N MET A 53 -9.54 11.47 6.15
CA MET A 53 -8.79 12.60 6.72
C MET A 53 -9.70 13.79 7.03
N MET A 54 -10.63 14.14 6.14
CA MET A 54 -11.57 15.25 6.37
C MET A 54 -12.55 14.95 7.51
N VAL A 55 -13.04 13.72 7.62
CA VAL A 55 -13.89 13.29 8.74
C VAL A 55 -13.12 13.36 10.06
N ASP A 56 -11.93 12.75 10.12
CA ASP A 56 -11.07 12.77 11.31
C ASP A 56 -10.75 14.22 11.72
N TYR A 57 -10.47 15.10 10.76
CA TYR A 57 -10.21 16.51 11.02
C TYR A 57 -11.43 17.25 11.59
N ALA A 58 -12.63 17.02 11.04
CA ALA A 58 -13.84 17.61 11.57
C ALA A 58 -14.16 17.11 12.99
N GLU A 59 -14.05 15.80 13.23
CA GLU A 59 -14.40 15.17 14.50
C GLU A 59 -13.40 15.46 15.62
N GLN A 60 -12.10 15.50 15.30
CA GLN A 60 -11.04 15.61 16.31
C GLN A 60 -10.59 17.05 16.51
N ALA A 61 -10.69 17.92 15.50
CA ALA A 61 -10.27 19.31 15.62
C ALA A 61 -11.45 20.29 15.77
N TYR A 62 -12.45 20.27 14.88
CA TYR A 62 -13.48 21.32 14.84
C TYR A 62 -14.66 21.10 15.79
N LEU A 63 -15.25 19.90 15.82
CA LEU A 63 -16.42 19.61 16.67
C LEU A 63 -16.16 19.80 18.17
N PRO A 64 -14.98 19.46 18.72
CA PRO A 64 -14.67 19.70 20.13
C PRO A 64 -14.55 21.20 20.46
N LEU A 65 -14.11 22.02 19.51
CA LEU A 65 -13.97 23.47 19.70
C LEU A 65 -15.32 24.20 19.68
N GLY A 66 -16.28 23.70 18.91
CA GLY A 66 -17.63 24.27 18.83
C GLY A 66 -18.57 23.89 19.99
N ARG A 67 -18.12 23.04 20.93
CA ARG A 67 -18.89 22.58 22.10
C ARG A 67 -18.55 23.34 23.40
N ARG A 68 -17.79 24.42 23.31
CA ARG A 68 -17.47 25.36 24.39
C ARG A 68 -18.37 26.59 24.30
#